data_AF-A0A416Z6S5-F1
#
_entry.id   AF-A0A416Z6S5-F1
#
_cell.length_a   1.000
_cell.length_b   1.000
_cell.length_c   1.000
_cell.angle_alpha   90.00
_cell.angle_beta   90.00
_cell.angle_gamma   90.00
#
_symmetry.space_group_name_H-M   'P 1'
#
loop_
_entity.id
_entity.type
_entity.pdbx_description
1 polymer ?
#
loop_
_entity_poly.entity_id
_entity_poly.type
_entity_poly.pdbx_seq_one_letter_code
_entity_poly.pdbx_strand_id
1 'polypeptide(L)'
;MAKLIVKSPYIKCGAGQSAGGYLKYIATRERVEIIPDDRPPTQKQTQLIAKLVKDFPDAQELMEYEDYLSRPTKATASALITLALESNWDRVQGMEGYAKYIALRPRAERLGEHGLFGDNDAVDLATVADELDHYTGNVWTHIISLRREDAARLGYDHADAWRTLFRTHRNDIAAAMKIPPEDFRWYAAFHDEGNHPHVHMMAWSVKPNQAYLSKDGIRQIKSTLTNQIFQQELLHVYEQKSKSRDE
;
A
#
# COMPACT_ATOMS: atom_id res chain seq x y z
N MET A 1 -7.64 -12.60 -13.83
CA MET A 1 -7.57 -11.35 -14.61
C MET A 1 -6.62 -10.44 -13.87
N ALA A 2 -5.66 -9.84 -14.58
CA ALA A 2 -4.73 -8.84 -14.04
C ALA A 2 -5.46 -7.82 -13.16
N LYS A 3 -5.06 -7.69 -11.89
CA LYS A 3 -5.75 -6.85 -10.90
C LYS A 3 -4.73 -6.07 -10.09
N LEU A 4 -4.76 -4.74 -10.23
CA LEU A 4 -4.10 -3.81 -9.32
C LEU A 4 -5.10 -3.31 -8.27
N ILE A 5 -4.77 -3.50 -6.99
CA ILE A 5 -5.47 -2.83 -5.89
C ILE A 5 -4.71 -1.54 -5.55
N VAL A 6 -5.45 -0.44 -5.42
CA VAL A 6 -4.94 0.84 -4.92
C VAL A 6 -5.90 1.32 -3.85
N LYS A 7 -5.45 1.33 -2.59
CA LYS A 7 -6.15 2.00 -1.50
C LYS A 7 -5.42 3.29 -1.17
N SER A 8 -6.18 4.35 -0.88
CA SER A 8 -5.63 5.67 -0.58
C SER A 8 -6.27 6.25 0.69
N PRO A 9 -6.06 5.65 1.86
CA PRO A 9 -6.37 6.32 3.12
C PRO A 9 -5.49 7.57 3.31
N TYR A 10 -5.88 8.44 4.23
CA TYR A 10 -5.06 9.58 4.62
C TYR A 10 -5.06 9.73 6.13
N ILE A 11 -3.91 10.13 6.66
CA ILE A 11 -3.75 10.47 8.06
C ILE A 11 -3.83 11.99 8.17
N LYS A 12 -4.73 12.47 9.05
CA LYS A 12 -4.80 13.88 9.43
C LYS A 12 -3.87 14.12 10.61
N CYS A 13 -2.77 14.83 10.39
CA CYS A 13 -1.81 15.13 11.45
C CYS A 13 -2.46 16.04 12.52
N GLY A 14 -2.17 15.78 13.80
CA GLY A 14 -2.67 16.56 14.95
C GLY A 14 -4.08 16.19 15.46
N ALA A 15 -4.78 15.22 14.86
CA ALA A 15 -6.06 14.73 15.37
C ALA A 15 -5.86 13.43 16.18
N GLY A 16 -5.98 13.50 17.50
CA GLY A 16 -5.78 12.38 18.43
C GLY A 16 -6.91 11.35 18.46
N GLN A 17 -7.29 10.76 17.32
CA GLN A 17 -8.29 9.69 17.27
C GLN A 17 -7.63 8.34 17.02
N SER A 18 -7.29 7.62 18.09
CA SER A 18 -7.00 6.18 18.00
C SER A 18 -8.25 5.38 18.35
N ALA A 19 -8.63 4.43 17.50
CA ALA A 19 -9.49 3.33 17.90
C ALA A 19 -8.63 2.36 18.74
N GLY A 20 -8.48 2.68 20.03
CA GLY A 20 -7.55 2.05 20.98
C GLY A 20 -7.68 0.53 21.23
N GLY A 21 -8.36 -0.23 20.38
CA GLY A 21 -8.51 -1.68 20.47
C GLY A 21 -7.57 -2.51 19.58
N TYR A 22 -6.87 -1.88 18.63
CA TYR A 22 -6.13 -2.60 17.57
C TYR A 22 -4.59 -2.56 17.71
N LEU A 23 -4.05 -1.64 18.54
CA LEU A 23 -2.61 -1.43 18.76
C LEU A 23 -1.85 -2.72 19.15
N LYS A 24 -2.48 -3.61 19.92
CA LYS A 24 -1.85 -4.84 20.40
C LYS A 24 -1.47 -5.82 19.28
N TYR A 25 -2.13 -5.76 18.12
CA TYR A 25 -1.83 -6.67 17.01
C TYR A 25 -0.62 -6.18 16.19
N ILE A 26 -0.51 -4.87 15.98
CA ILE A 26 0.56 -4.23 15.19
C ILE A 26 1.93 -4.42 15.87
N ALA A 27 2.00 -4.22 17.20
CA ALA A 27 3.24 -4.33 17.97
C ALA A 27 3.84 -5.75 18.05
N THR A 28 3.04 -6.80 17.79
CA THR A 28 3.47 -8.20 17.99
C THR A 28 4.11 -8.86 16.76
N ARG A 29 4.25 -8.14 15.64
CA ARG A 29 4.76 -8.70 14.37
C ARG A 29 6.23 -8.42 14.05
N GLU A 30 6.94 -7.72 14.93
CA GLU A 30 8.39 -7.66 14.78
C GLU A 30 8.97 -9.08 14.94
N ARG A 31 9.48 -9.62 13.83
CA ARG A 31 10.43 -10.76 13.72
C ARG A 31 9.89 -12.18 13.45
N VAL A 32 8.65 -12.37 12.99
CA VAL A 32 8.17 -13.72 12.62
C VAL A 32 8.14 -13.86 11.10
N GLU A 33 8.98 -14.75 10.55
CA GLU A 33 8.80 -15.28 9.19
C GLU A 33 7.36 -15.79 9.05
N ILE A 34 6.65 -15.41 7.98
CA ILE A 34 5.37 -16.05 7.68
C ILE A 34 5.69 -17.45 7.16
N ILE A 35 5.78 -18.40 8.10
CA ILE A 35 5.74 -19.82 7.77
C ILE A 35 4.33 -20.08 7.21
N PRO A 36 4.19 -20.68 6.02
CA PRO A 36 2.90 -21.12 5.51
C PRO A 36 2.23 -22.01 6.55
N ASP A 37 1.21 -21.47 7.21
CA ASP A 37 0.46 -22.15 8.25
C ASP A 37 -0.95 -22.42 7.73
N ASP A 38 -1.06 -23.56 7.05
CA ASP A 38 -2.30 -24.04 6.43
C ASP A 38 -3.31 -24.59 7.44
N ARG A 39 -3.01 -24.55 8.74
CA ARG A 39 -3.98 -24.93 9.77
C ARG A 39 -5.17 -23.96 9.76
N PRO A 40 -6.34 -24.39 10.27
CA PRO A 40 -7.50 -23.52 10.38
C PRO A 40 -7.21 -22.26 11.23
N PRO A 41 -7.83 -21.10 10.89
CA PRO A 41 -7.71 -19.88 11.68
C PRO A 41 -8.08 -20.13 13.14
N THR A 42 -7.37 -19.47 14.05
CA THR A 42 -7.75 -19.50 15.46
C THR A 42 -9.05 -18.76 15.70
N GLN A 43 -9.79 -19.10 16.77
CA GLN A 43 -11.00 -18.38 17.17
C GLN A 43 -10.74 -16.86 17.34
N LYS A 44 -9.57 -16.48 17.88
CA LYS A 44 -9.16 -15.08 18.01
C LYS A 44 -8.99 -14.39 16.66
N GLN A 45 -8.40 -15.06 15.66
CA GLN A 45 -8.29 -14.52 14.30
C GLN A 45 -9.66 -14.33 13.68
N THR A 46 -10.55 -15.32 13.76
CA THR A 46 -11.91 -15.23 13.18
C THR A 46 -12.72 -14.11 13.82
N GLN A 47 -12.67 -13.97 15.16
CA GLN A 47 -13.34 -12.87 15.88
C GLN A 47 -12.77 -11.50 15.49
N LEU A 48 -11.43 -11.39 15.36
CA LEU A 48 -10.79 -10.16 14.96
C LEU A 48 -11.13 -9.78 13.52
N ILE A 49 -11.14 -10.74 12.59
CA ILE A 49 -11.57 -10.51 11.20
C ILE A 49 -13.01 -10.02 11.15
N ALA A 50 -13.94 -10.67 11.88
CA ALA A 50 -15.33 -10.24 11.93
C ALA A 50 -15.47 -8.80 12.46
N LYS A 51 -14.69 -8.43 13.48
CA LYS A 51 -14.63 -7.06 14.00
C LYS A 51 -14.07 -6.08 12.98
N LEU A 52 -12.96 -6.42 12.32
CA LEU A 52 -12.32 -5.58 11.31
C LEU A 52 -13.24 -5.32 10.12
N VAL A 53 -13.88 -6.35 9.58
CA VAL A 53 -14.81 -6.21 8.44
C VAL A 53 -16.04 -5.38 8.81
N LYS A 54 -16.47 -5.43 10.08
CA LYS A 54 -17.55 -4.58 10.58
C LYS A 54 -17.12 -3.12 10.72
N ASP A 55 -15.95 -2.87 11.31
CA ASP A 55 -15.45 -1.52 11.58
C ASP A 55 -14.88 -0.83 10.31
N PHE A 56 -14.41 -1.64 9.35
CA PHE A 56 -13.75 -1.28 8.10
C PHE A 56 -14.32 -2.14 6.94
N PRO A 57 -15.53 -1.84 6.43
CA PRO A 57 -16.17 -2.64 5.37
C PRO A 57 -15.36 -2.70 4.07
N ASP A 58 -14.52 -1.71 3.81
CA ASP A 58 -13.59 -1.63 2.68
C ASP A 58 -12.42 -2.63 2.77
N ALA A 59 -12.27 -3.35 3.89
CA ALA A 59 -11.41 -4.52 3.97
C ALA A 59 -11.88 -5.66 3.04
N GLN A 60 -13.17 -5.68 2.67
CA GLN A 60 -13.72 -6.68 1.73
C GLN A 60 -13.20 -6.50 0.30
N GLU A 61 -12.63 -5.34 -0.03
CA GLU A 61 -12.06 -5.06 -1.35
C GLU A 61 -10.62 -5.59 -1.51
N LEU A 62 -10.01 -6.07 -0.42
CA LEU A 62 -8.65 -6.60 -0.38
C LEU A 62 -8.56 -7.98 -1.04
N MET A 63 -7.43 -8.28 -1.67
CA MET A 63 -7.17 -9.63 -2.21
C MET A 63 -7.00 -10.66 -1.09
N GLU A 64 -6.51 -10.24 0.07
CA GLU A 64 -6.40 -11.06 1.28
C GLU A 64 -7.77 -11.50 1.81
N TYR A 65 -8.81 -10.68 1.59
CA TYR A 65 -10.17 -11.06 1.97
C TYR A 65 -10.70 -12.17 1.06
N GLU A 66 -10.46 -12.04 -0.25
CA GLU A 66 -10.77 -13.05 -1.26
C GLU A 66 -10.02 -14.38 -0.98
N ASP A 67 -8.73 -14.31 -0.69
CA ASP A 67 -7.89 -15.46 -0.32
C ASP A 67 -8.37 -16.12 1.00
N TYR A 68 -8.75 -15.32 2.00
CA TYR A 68 -9.28 -15.86 3.27
C TYR A 68 -10.62 -16.57 3.08
N LEU A 69 -11.53 -16.03 2.26
CA LEU A 69 -12.83 -16.67 1.99
C LEU A 69 -12.69 -17.96 1.18
N SER A 70 -11.78 -17.97 0.19
CA SER A 70 -11.54 -19.15 -0.65
C SER A 70 -10.79 -20.25 0.08
N ARG A 71 -9.79 -19.91 0.90
CA ARG A 71 -8.99 -20.86 1.68
C ARG A 71 -8.68 -20.29 3.07
N PRO A 72 -9.59 -20.44 4.05
CA PRO A 72 -9.38 -19.93 5.40
C PRO A 72 -8.31 -20.75 6.12
N THR A 73 -7.14 -20.16 6.31
CA THR A 73 -6.01 -20.72 7.07
C THR A 73 -5.48 -19.68 8.05
N LYS A 74 -4.63 -20.08 8.99
CA LYS A 74 -3.94 -19.13 9.87
C LYS A 74 -3.13 -18.13 9.07
N ALA A 75 -2.52 -18.55 7.97
CA ALA A 75 -1.75 -17.66 7.08
C ALA A 75 -2.65 -16.63 6.39
N THR A 76 -3.74 -17.04 5.73
CA THR A 76 -4.65 -16.09 5.03
C THR A 76 -5.37 -15.16 6.01
N ALA A 77 -5.75 -15.67 7.18
CA ALA A 77 -6.30 -14.86 8.26
C ALA A 77 -5.31 -13.79 8.75
N SER A 78 -4.06 -14.18 8.95
CA SER A 78 -2.98 -13.29 9.35
C SER A 78 -2.68 -12.23 8.29
N ALA A 79 -2.65 -12.59 7.00
CA ALA A 79 -2.45 -11.64 5.91
C ALA A 79 -3.58 -10.58 5.90
N LEU A 80 -4.84 -11.03 5.94
CA LEU A 80 -6.01 -10.16 5.97
C LEU A 80 -6.01 -9.21 7.17
N ILE A 81 -5.78 -9.71 8.38
CA ILE A 81 -5.75 -8.85 9.58
C ILE A 81 -4.69 -7.76 9.45
N THR A 82 -3.52 -8.09 8.90
CA THR A 82 -2.40 -7.15 8.77
C THR A 82 -2.76 -6.04 7.80
N LEU A 83 -3.15 -6.38 6.58
CA LEU A 83 -3.43 -5.37 5.58
C LEU A 83 -4.70 -4.56 5.91
N ALA A 84 -5.69 -5.16 6.58
CA ALA A 84 -6.85 -4.43 7.08
C ALA A 84 -6.45 -3.37 8.12
N LEU A 85 -5.50 -3.68 9.01
CA LEU A 85 -4.99 -2.72 9.98
C LEU A 85 -4.13 -1.63 9.32
N GLU A 86 -3.22 -2.01 8.43
CA GLU A 86 -2.33 -1.06 7.75
C GLU A 86 -3.10 -0.13 6.81
N SER A 87 -4.15 -0.62 6.14
CA SER A 87 -5.04 0.21 5.31
C SER A 87 -5.97 1.12 6.11
N ASN A 88 -5.99 1.00 7.44
CA ASN A 88 -6.79 1.82 8.36
C ASN A 88 -5.92 2.38 9.49
N TRP A 89 -4.62 2.60 9.22
CA TRP A 89 -3.64 3.02 10.21
C TRP A 89 -4.02 4.33 10.90
N ASP A 90 -4.59 5.28 10.15
CA ASP A 90 -5.12 6.55 10.64
C ASP A 90 -6.14 6.37 11.77
N ARG A 91 -6.99 5.34 11.66
CA ARG A 91 -8.01 5.01 12.66
C ARG A 91 -7.47 4.14 13.79
N VAL A 92 -6.32 3.50 13.62
CA VAL A 92 -5.77 2.53 14.59
C VAL A 92 -4.70 3.13 15.50
N GLN A 93 -3.77 3.91 14.95
CA GLN A 93 -2.58 4.38 15.67
C GLN A 93 -2.29 5.89 15.45
N GLY A 94 -2.76 6.50 14.34
CA GLY A 94 -2.45 7.90 14.00
C GLY A 94 -1.11 8.02 13.28
N MET A 95 -0.56 9.24 13.10
CA MET A 95 0.64 9.44 12.25
C MET A 95 1.92 8.83 12.82
N GLU A 96 2.03 8.82 14.15
CA GLU A 96 3.26 8.45 14.85
C GLU A 96 3.72 7.04 14.49
N GLY A 97 4.95 6.94 14.01
CA GLY A 97 5.62 5.67 13.75
C GLY A 97 5.23 4.96 12.45
N TYR A 98 4.31 5.48 11.62
CA TYR A 98 3.94 4.81 10.36
C TYR A 98 5.14 4.64 9.41
N ALA A 99 5.93 5.70 9.22
CA ALA A 99 7.14 5.68 8.40
C ALA A 99 8.14 4.62 8.90
N LYS A 100 8.42 4.61 10.21
CA LYS A 100 9.32 3.61 10.83
C LYS A 100 8.77 2.19 10.69
N TYR A 101 7.46 2.02 10.87
CA TYR A 101 6.80 0.72 10.77
C TYR A 101 6.96 0.10 9.38
N ILE A 102 6.61 0.82 8.31
CA ILE A 102 6.74 0.29 6.94
C ILE A 102 8.21 0.14 6.52
N ALA A 103 9.12 0.98 7.02
CA ALA A 103 10.53 0.94 6.65
C ALA A 103 11.29 -0.24 7.26
N LEU A 104 10.93 -0.64 8.48
CA LEU A 104 11.75 -1.54 9.31
C LEU A 104 11.15 -2.94 9.47
N ARG A 105 9.86 -3.11 9.16
CA ARG A 105 9.18 -4.39 9.37
C ARG A 105 9.80 -5.51 8.53
N PRO A 106 9.71 -6.76 9.00
CA PRO A 106 10.14 -7.91 8.22
C PRO A 106 9.50 -7.91 6.83
N ARG A 107 10.31 -8.23 5.81
CA ARG A 107 9.96 -8.27 4.38
C ARG A 107 9.75 -6.91 3.71
N ALA A 108 10.01 -5.81 4.40
CA ALA A 108 10.38 -4.58 3.71
C ALA A 108 11.73 -4.82 3.03
N GLU A 109 11.73 -4.89 1.69
CA GLU A 109 12.97 -5.02 0.93
C GLU A 109 13.78 -3.75 1.06
N ARG A 110 15.08 -3.91 1.33
CA ARG A 110 15.98 -2.79 1.67
C ARG A 110 16.87 -2.45 0.49
N LEU A 111 16.74 -1.22 -0.01
CA LEU A 111 17.70 -0.62 -0.96
C LEU A 111 18.87 0.08 -0.24
N GLY A 112 18.89 0.05 1.09
CA GLY A 112 19.92 0.62 1.96
C GLY A 112 19.80 0.08 3.39
N GLU A 113 19.95 0.94 4.40
CA GLU A 113 19.84 0.52 5.81
C GLU A 113 18.42 0.07 6.20
N HIS A 114 17.42 0.57 5.48
CA HIS A 114 15.98 0.32 5.68
C HIS A 114 15.22 0.19 4.35
N GLY A 115 13.91 -0.06 4.41
CA GLY A 115 13.06 -0.29 3.24
C GLY A 115 12.53 0.96 2.53
N LEU A 116 12.66 2.17 3.11
CA LEU A 116 12.20 3.38 2.41
C LEU A 116 13.05 3.72 1.20
N PHE A 117 12.36 4.09 0.12
CA PHE A 117 12.91 4.71 -1.07
C PHE A 117 12.03 5.89 -1.53
N GLY A 118 12.59 6.77 -2.37
CA GLY A 118 11.91 7.96 -2.87
C GLY A 118 12.61 8.53 -4.12
N ASP A 119 12.55 9.85 -4.28
CA ASP A 119 13.21 10.55 -5.41
C ASP A 119 14.74 10.42 -5.38
N ASN A 120 15.33 10.46 -4.18
CA ASN A 120 16.76 10.36 -3.96
C ASN A 120 17.20 8.89 -3.80
N ASP A 121 18.43 8.60 -4.23
CA ASP A 121 18.97 7.24 -4.13
C ASP A 121 19.23 6.82 -2.67
N ALA A 122 19.57 7.78 -1.80
CA ALA A 122 19.65 7.59 -0.36
C ALA A 122 18.50 8.34 0.33
N VAL A 123 17.75 7.62 1.16
CA VAL A 123 16.70 8.16 2.03
C VAL A 123 17.17 8.01 3.46
N ASP A 124 17.04 9.07 4.26
CA ASP A 124 17.29 9.03 5.71
C ASP A 124 15.95 8.90 6.45
N LEU A 125 15.69 7.70 6.97
CA LEU A 125 14.46 7.42 7.74
C LEU A 125 14.29 8.32 8.97
N ALA A 126 15.36 8.72 9.65
CA ALA A 126 15.25 9.58 10.83
C ALA A 126 14.74 10.96 10.42
N THR A 127 15.30 11.52 9.35
CA THR A 127 14.86 12.80 8.77
C THR A 127 13.41 12.74 8.27
N VAL A 128 13.02 11.67 7.56
CA VAL A 128 11.63 11.50 7.08
C VAL A 128 10.64 11.38 8.24
N ALA A 129 10.99 10.60 9.27
CA ALA A 129 10.14 10.46 10.44
C ALA A 129 9.98 11.79 11.20
N ASP A 130 11.07 12.53 11.39
CA ASP A 130 11.06 13.84 12.04
C ASP A 130 10.21 14.87 11.27
N GLU A 131 10.31 14.90 9.92
CA GLU A 131 9.45 15.75 9.09
C GLU A 131 7.97 15.42 9.31
N LEU A 132 7.61 14.13 9.30
CA LEU A 132 6.23 13.68 9.45
C LEU A 132 5.68 13.92 10.86
N ASP A 133 6.51 13.82 11.89
CA ASP A 133 6.13 14.08 13.28
C ASP A 133 5.79 15.57 13.51
N HIS A 134 6.41 16.48 12.74
CA HIS A 134 6.16 17.93 12.80
C HIS A 134 5.17 18.45 11.73
N TYR A 135 4.82 17.62 10.75
CA TYR A 135 3.92 18.02 9.67
C TYR A 135 2.47 18.12 10.17
N THR A 136 1.74 19.12 9.70
CA THR A 136 0.37 19.43 10.15
C THR A 136 -0.70 19.25 9.07
N GLY A 137 -0.29 18.93 7.84
CA GLY A 137 -1.21 18.68 6.72
C GLY A 137 -1.65 17.23 6.63
N ASN A 138 -2.33 16.90 5.53
CA ASN A 138 -2.73 15.53 5.24
C ASN A 138 -1.55 14.76 4.63
N VAL A 139 -1.34 13.52 5.11
CA VAL A 139 -0.45 12.56 4.46
C VAL A 139 -1.28 11.41 3.93
N TRP A 140 -1.22 11.18 2.62
CA TRP A 140 -1.88 10.05 1.97
C TRP A 140 -1.01 8.82 2.08
N THR A 141 -1.58 7.69 2.51
CA THR A 141 -0.87 6.44 2.75
C THR A 141 -1.37 5.38 1.78
N HIS A 142 -0.91 5.46 0.53
CA HIS A 142 -1.32 4.54 -0.52
C HIS A 142 -0.83 3.12 -0.24
N ILE A 143 -1.69 2.14 -0.51
CA ILE A 143 -1.34 0.72 -0.55
C ILE A 143 -1.61 0.23 -1.97
N ILE A 144 -0.56 -0.19 -2.66
CA ILE A 144 -0.59 -0.60 -4.06
C ILE A 144 -0.16 -2.06 -4.11
N SER A 145 -1.08 -2.95 -4.50
CA SER A 145 -0.90 -4.39 -4.34
C SER A 145 -1.21 -5.15 -5.63
N LEU A 146 -0.38 -6.17 -5.90
CA LEU A 146 -0.49 -7.11 -7.01
C LEU A 146 -0.60 -8.53 -6.47
N ARG A 147 -1.20 -9.44 -7.25
CA ARG A 147 -1.02 -10.88 -7.00
C ARG A 147 0.45 -11.24 -7.25
N ARG A 148 1.00 -12.16 -6.45
CA ARG A 148 2.38 -12.65 -6.56
C ARG A 148 2.73 -13.10 -7.98
N GLU A 149 1.83 -13.81 -8.63
CA GLU A 149 2.00 -14.29 -10.01
C GLU A 149 2.18 -13.14 -11.01
N ASP A 150 1.42 -12.05 -10.86
CA ASP A 150 1.52 -10.87 -11.72
C ASP A 150 2.78 -10.07 -11.40
N ALA A 151 3.11 -9.89 -10.12
CA ALA A 151 4.32 -9.20 -9.70
C ALA A 151 5.58 -9.86 -10.28
N ALA A 152 5.72 -11.18 -10.13
CA ALA A 152 6.87 -11.91 -10.66
C ALA A 152 6.90 -11.88 -12.20
N ARG A 153 5.76 -12.09 -12.85
CA ARG A 153 5.65 -12.13 -14.31
C ARG A 153 5.93 -10.78 -14.97
N LEU A 154 5.59 -9.68 -14.30
CA LEU A 154 5.71 -8.31 -14.81
C LEU A 154 6.97 -7.59 -14.28
N GLY A 155 7.78 -8.24 -13.44
CA GLY A 155 9.01 -7.69 -12.88
C GLY A 155 8.82 -6.65 -11.77
N TYR A 156 7.69 -6.71 -11.07
CA TYR A 156 7.35 -5.86 -9.91
C TYR A 156 7.46 -6.63 -8.58
N ASP A 157 8.34 -7.62 -8.52
CA ASP A 157 8.67 -8.43 -7.33
C ASP A 157 9.89 -7.90 -6.55
N HIS A 158 10.41 -6.73 -6.93
CA HIS A 158 11.54 -6.07 -6.29
C HIS A 158 11.33 -4.57 -6.07
N ALA A 159 11.88 -4.02 -4.99
CA ALA A 159 11.75 -2.61 -4.61
C ALA A 159 12.24 -1.64 -5.70
N ASP A 160 13.32 -1.99 -6.41
CA ASP A 160 13.90 -1.14 -7.47
C ASP A 160 12.94 -0.90 -8.65
N ALA A 161 12.12 -1.90 -9.00
CA ALA A 161 11.12 -1.77 -10.05
C ALA A 161 10.01 -0.79 -9.65
N TRP A 162 9.53 -0.89 -8.41
CA TRP A 162 8.57 0.05 -7.84
C TRP A 162 9.13 1.46 -7.73
N ARG A 163 10.38 1.62 -7.27
CA ARG A 163 11.06 2.93 -7.21
C ARG A 163 11.11 3.57 -8.59
N THR A 164 11.51 2.82 -9.61
CA THR A 164 11.55 3.28 -11.00
C THR A 164 10.17 3.72 -11.49
N LEU A 165 9.13 2.91 -11.24
CA LEU A 165 7.76 3.22 -11.61
C LEU A 165 7.27 4.54 -11.01
N PHE A 166 7.44 4.72 -9.70
CA PHE A 166 6.97 5.93 -9.03
C PHE A 166 7.78 7.17 -9.38
N ARG A 167 9.10 7.06 -9.59
CA ARG A 167 9.91 8.17 -10.11
C ARG A 167 9.44 8.59 -11.51
N THR A 168 9.11 7.61 -12.37
CA THR A 168 8.63 7.86 -13.73
C THR A 168 7.28 8.58 -13.73
N HIS A 169 6.33 8.17 -12.88
CA HIS A 169 4.99 8.73 -12.80
C HIS A 169 4.79 9.74 -11.66
N ARG A 170 5.89 10.24 -11.10
CA ARG A 170 5.89 11.17 -9.95
C ARG A 170 4.97 12.36 -10.18
N ASN A 171 5.09 12.98 -11.35
CA ASN A 171 4.32 14.18 -11.68
C ASN A 171 2.86 13.87 -12.00
N ASP A 172 2.55 12.69 -12.53
CA ASP A 172 1.17 12.24 -12.74
C ASP A 172 0.44 12.03 -11.41
N ILE A 173 1.13 11.42 -10.44
CA ILE A 173 0.62 11.23 -9.08
C ILE A 173 0.42 12.58 -8.39
N ALA A 174 1.42 13.47 -8.44
CA ALA A 174 1.32 14.81 -7.88
C ALA A 174 0.14 15.61 -8.47
N ALA A 175 -0.05 15.55 -9.79
CA ALA A 175 -1.16 16.20 -10.48
C ALA A 175 -2.52 15.66 -10.03
N ALA A 176 -2.67 14.33 -9.89
CA ALA A 176 -3.90 13.71 -9.39
C ALA A 176 -4.22 14.13 -7.94
N MET A 177 -3.20 14.42 -7.13
CA MET A 177 -3.31 14.95 -5.76
C MET A 177 -3.45 16.47 -5.69
N LYS A 178 -3.40 17.17 -6.84
CA LYS A 178 -3.40 18.64 -6.95
C LYS A 178 -2.23 19.30 -6.20
N ILE A 179 -1.05 18.68 -6.29
CA ILE A 179 0.18 19.17 -5.68
C ILE A 179 1.13 19.63 -6.81
N PRO A 180 1.64 20.88 -6.79
CA PRO A 180 2.71 21.28 -7.70
C PRO A 180 3.92 20.34 -7.56
N PRO A 181 4.57 19.93 -8.67
CA PRO A 181 5.68 18.98 -8.60
C PRO A 181 6.80 19.33 -7.61
N GLU A 182 7.09 20.61 -7.43
CA GLU A 182 8.09 21.14 -6.50
C GLU A 182 7.69 20.99 -5.02
N ASP A 183 6.39 21.03 -4.75
CA ASP A 183 5.80 20.90 -3.43
C ASP A 183 5.59 19.42 -3.05
N PHE A 184 5.60 18.51 -4.03
CA PHE A 184 5.33 17.08 -3.82
C PHE A 184 6.45 16.38 -3.05
N ARG A 185 6.06 15.63 -2.02
CA ARG A 185 6.92 14.74 -1.23
C ARG A 185 6.32 13.35 -1.24
N TRP A 186 7.16 12.35 -1.47
CA TRP A 186 6.74 10.96 -1.38
C TRP A 186 7.89 10.04 -0.94
N TYR A 187 7.53 9.01 -0.19
CA TYR A 187 8.41 7.90 0.15
C TYR A 187 7.60 6.61 0.16
N ALA A 188 8.23 5.51 -0.19
CA ALA A 188 7.56 4.22 -0.23
C ALA A 188 8.44 3.09 0.28
N ALA A 189 7.82 2.00 0.70
CA ALA A 189 8.47 0.74 1.03
C ALA A 189 7.76 -0.40 0.31
N PHE A 190 8.53 -1.27 -0.33
CA PHE A 190 8.03 -2.50 -0.95
C PHE A 190 8.09 -3.64 0.07
N HIS A 191 6.96 -4.30 0.27
CA HIS A 191 6.84 -5.46 1.14
C HIS A 191 6.67 -6.72 0.30
N ASP A 192 7.67 -7.59 0.36
CA ASP A 192 7.69 -8.88 -0.32
C ASP A 192 6.80 -9.92 0.41
N GLU A 193 5.51 -9.69 0.35
CA GLU A 193 4.47 -10.41 1.10
C GLU A 193 3.93 -11.59 0.31
N GLY A 194 3.73 -12.74 0.96
CA GLY A 194 3.49 -14.06 0.34
C GLY A 194 2.68 -14.02 -0.97
N ASN A 195 1.35 -13.98 -0.88
CA ASN A 195 0.50 -14.00 -2.07
C ASN A 195 0.32 -12.63 -2.73
N HIS A 196 0.53 -11.54 -1.99
CA HIS A 196 0.19 -10.18 -2.41
C HIS A 196 1.33 -9.22 -2.07
N PRO A 197 2.45 -9.25 -2.81
CA PRO A 197 3.47 -8.23 -2.67
C PRO A 197 2.85 -6.85 -2.91
N HIS A 198 3.22 -5.88 -2.09
CA HIS A 198 2.60 -4.57 -2.11
C HIS A 198 3.55 -3.47 -1.66
N VAL A 199 3.22 -2.25 -2.06
CA VAL A 199 3.91 -1.04 -1.65
C VAL A 199 3.04 -0.25 -0.69
N HIS A 200 3.64 0.22 0.40
CA HIS A 200 3.14 1.35 1.17
C HIS A 200 3.82 2.62 0.67
N MET A 201 3.06 3.60 0.23
CA MET A 201 3.57 4.91 -0.21
C MET A 201 2.93 6.01 0.64
N MET A 202 3.77 6.82 1.28
CA MET A 202 3.38 8.08 1.89
C MET A 202 3.56 9.20 0.86
N ALA A 203 2.55 10.06 0.72
CA ALA A 203 2.60 11.21 -0.17
C ALA A 203 1.90 12.44 0.43
N TRP A 204 2.58 13.59 0.40
CA TRP A 204 2.09 14.85 0.93
C TRP A 204 2.66 16.04 0.16
N SER A 205 2.21 17.24 0.53
CA SER A 205 2.78 18.49 0.06
C SER A 205 3.57 19.14 1.17
N VAL A 206 4.66 19.84 0.86
CA VAL A 206 5.32 20.72 1.84
C VAL A 206 4.41 21.83 2.36
N LYS A 207 3.31 22.15 1.65
CA LYS A 207 2.29 23.12 2.08
C LYS A 207 1.10 22.37 2.70
N PRO A 208 0.82 22.52 4.00
CA PRO A 208 -0.20 21.73 4.72
C PRO A 208 -1.63 21.84 4.18
N ASN A 209 -1.95 22.91 3.45
CA ASN A 209 -3.27 23.18 2.87
C ASN A 209 -3.44 22.64 1.43
N GLN A 210 -2.45 21.92 0.90
CA GLN A 210 -2.54 21.21 -0.39
C GLN A 210 -2.84 19.72 -0.18
N ALA A 211 -2.62 18.89 -1.21
CA ALA A 211 -2.79 17.43 -1.19
C ALA A 211 -4.25 16.98 -0.99
N TYR A 212 -5.16 17.51 -1.80
CA TYR A 212 -6.55 17.02 -1.83
C TYR A 212 -6.71 15.95 -2.92
N LEU A 213 -6.90 14.71 -2.50
CA LEU A 213 -7.13 13.60 -3.41
C LEU A 213 -8.61 13.20 -3.42
N SER A 214 -9.26 13.38 -4.57
CA SER A 214 -10.66 12.96 -4.78
C SER A 214 -10.73 11.49 -5.22
N LYS A 215 -11.94 10.92 -5.24
CA LYS A 215 -12.18 9.59 -5.84
C LYS A 215 -11.70 9.50 -7.29
N ASP A 216 -11.85 10.58 -8.06
CA ASP A 216 -11.37 10.64 -9.44
C ASP A 216 -9.84 10.71 -9.51
N GLY A 217 -9.20 11.43 -8.59
CA GLY A 217 -7.74 11.40 -8.46
C GLY A 217 -7.21 10.01 -8.11
N ILE A 218 -7.88 9.26 -7.22
CA ILE A 218 -7.53 7.86 -6.91
C ILE A 218 -7.67 6.99 -8.17
N ARG A 219 -8.76 7.16 -8.94
CA ARG A 219 -8.96 6.45 -10.22
C ARG A 219 -7.87 6.81 -11.23
N GLN A 220 -7.44 8.07 -11.28
CA GLN A 220 -6.37 8.52 -12.16
C GLN A 220 -5.04 7.86 -11.79
N ILE A 221 -4.63 7.89 -10.51
CA ILE A 221 -3.43 7.20 -10.03
C ILE A 221 -3.49 5.72 -10.39
N LYS A 222 -4.61 5.05 -10.08
CA LYS A 222 -4.81 3.64 -10.40
C LYS A 222 -4.69 3.38 -11.91
N SER A 223 -5.29 4.22 -12.74
CA SER A 223 -5.26 4.10 -14.20
C SER A 223 -3.83 4.25 -14.74
N THR A 224 -3.11 5.29 -14.33
CA THR A 224 -1.72 5.53 -14.74
C THR A 224 -0.83 4.33 -14.41
N LEU A 225 -0.87 3.86 -13.17
CA LEU A 225 -0.06 2.72 -12.74
C LEU A 225 -0.47 1.42 -13.44
N THR A 226 -1.77 1.17 -13.61
CA THR A 226 -2.27 -0.01 -14.33
C THR A 226 -1.80 -0.03 -15.78
N ASN A 227 -1.88 1.11 -16.47
CA ASN A 227 -1.47 1.21 -17.87
C ASN A 227 0.03 0.97 -18.05
N GLN A 228 0.85 1.40 -17.08
CA GLN A 228 2.29 1.15 -17.12
C GLN A 228 2.65 -0.29 -16.75
N ILE A 229 2.06 -0.84 -15.68
CA ILE A 229 2.34 -2.20 -15.19
C ILE A 229 1.90 -3.26 -16.23
N PHE A 230 0.71 -3.09 -16.81
CA PHE A 230 0.11 -4.07 -17.73
C PHE A 230 0.20 -3.64 -19.20
N GLN A 231 1.14 -2.76 -19.55
CA GLN A 231 1.24 -2.15 -20.87
C GLN A 231 1.20 -3.18 -22.01
N GLN A 232 1.98 -4.26 -21.90
CA GLN A 232 2.06 -5.31 -22.92
C GLN A 232 0.75 -6.10 -23.07
N GLU A 233 0.03 -6.34 -21.98
CA GLU A 233 -1.27 -7.03 -22.02
C GLU A 233 -2.34 -6.16 -22.66
N LEU A 234 -2.34 -4.86 -22.36
CA LEU A 234 -3.28 -3.91 -22.96
C LEU A 234 -3.07 -3.80 -24.48
N LEU A 235 -1.82 -3.79 -24.95
CA LEU A 235 -1.51 -3.82 -26.38
C LEU A 235 -2.12 -5.06 -27.06
N HIS A 236 -1.97 -6.24 -26.46
CA HIS A 236 -2.54 -7.47 -27.02
C HIS A 236 -4.08 -7.43 -27.08
N VAL A 237 -4.74 -6.87 -26.05
CA VAL A 237 -6.19 -6.68 -26.05
C VAL A 237 -6.64 -5.70 -27.15
N TYR A 238 -5.90 -4.61 -27.37
CA TYR A 238 -6.21 -3.66 -28.43
C TYR A 238 -6.05 -4.30 -29.83
N GLU A 239 -4.99 -5.07 -30.06
CA GLU A 239 -4.76 -5.81 -31.32
C GLU A 239 -5.86 -6.84 -31.61
N GLN A 240 -6.35 -7.55 -30.58
CA GLN A 240 -7.47 -8.49 -30.74
C GLN A 240 -8.78 -7.76 -31.07
N LYS A 241 -9.05 -6.62 -30.43
CA LYS A 241 -10.25 -5.81 -30.69
C LYS A 241 -10.25 -5.14 -32.06
N SER A 242 -9.08 -4.75 -32.58
CA SER A 242 -9.00 -4.20 -33.94
C SER A 242 -9.28 -5.29 -34.99
N LYS A 243 -8.68 -6.48 -34.83
CA LYS A 243 -8.94 -7.61 -35.72
C LYS A 243 -10.41 -8.04 -35.74
N SER A 244 -11.07 -8.08 -34.58
CA SER A 244 -12.51 -8.40 -34.48
C SER A 244 -13.45 -7.31 -35.02
N ARG A 245 -12.97 -6.09 -35.27
CA ARG A 245 -13.76 -5.00 -35.85
C ARG A 245 -13.61 -4.87 -37.36
N ASP A 246 -12.52 -5.43 -37.90
CA ASP A 246 -12.22 -5.46 -39.33
C ASP A 246 -12.72 -6.76 -40.02
N GLU A 247 -13.38 -7.65 -39.26
CA GLU A 247 -14.17 -8.82 -39.71
C GLU A 247 -15.67 -8.52 -39.61
#